data_AF-A0A961T628-F1
#
_entry.id   AF-A0A961T628-F1
#
_cell.length_a   1.000
_cell.length_b   1.000
_cell.length_c   1.000
_cell.angle_alpha   90.00
_cell.angle_beta   90.00
_cell.angle_gamma   90.00
#
_symmetry.space_group_name_H-M   'P 1'
#
loop_
_entity.id
_entity.type
_entity.pdbx_description
1 polymer ?
#
loop_
_entity_poly.entity_id
_entity_poly.type
_entity_poly.pdbx_seq_one_letter_code
_entity_poly.pdbx_strand_id
1 'polypeptide(L)'
;VELGGPAVLTFRECMEEMLEVIDRKRLLVNVPWPLARLKASFLGLLPNPLLTVDQVKLLETDNVVSAEAVKDGRTIEGLGIKPRTLEAILPTYLWTYRPAGQFTRKVEG
;
A
#
# COMPACT_ATOMS: atom_id res chain seq x y z
N VAL A 1 -14.08 9.45 12.59
CA VAL A 1 -14.32 8.14 11.94
C VAL A 1 -13.03 7.73 11.27
N GLU A 2 -12.65 6.46 11.37
CA GLU A 2 -11.41 5.92 10.81
C GLU A 2 -11.74 4.75 9.89
N LEU A 3 -11.28 4.84 8.64
CA LEU A 3 -11.70 3.94 7.56
C LEU A 3 -10.59 2.97 7.21
N GLY A 4 -10.39 1.97 8.07
CA GLY A 4 -9.41 0.91 7.87
C GLY A 4 -9.95 -0.27 7.06
N GLY A 5 -9.02 -1.07 6.53
CA GLY A 5 -9.31 -2.38 5.96
C GLY A 5 -9.43 -3.48 7.02
N PRO A 6 -9.66 -4.74 6.58
CA PRO A 6 -9.88 -5.86 7.48
C PRO A 6 -8.60 -6.41 8.14
N ALA A 7 -7.43 -5.92 7.74
CA ALA A 7 -6.13 -6.35 8.26
C ALA A 7 -5.19 -5.16 8.42
N VAL A 8 -4.29 -5.25 9.41
CA VAL A 8 -3.17 -4.34 9.60
C VAL A 8 -1.96 -4.95 8.90
N LEU A 9 -1.36 -4.19 7.98
CA LEU A 9 -0.22 -4.62 7.19
C LEU A 9 0.91 -3.61 7.30
N THR A 10 2.13 -4.11 7.36
CA THR A 10 3.33 -3.30 7.17
C THR A 10 3.42 -2.84 5.71
N PHE A 11 4.14 -1.75 5.48
CA PHE A 11 4.38 -1.27 4.11
C PHE A 11 5.08 -2.31 3.23
N ARG A 12 5.94 -3.15 3.83
CA ARG A 12 6.61 -4.25 3.12
C ARG A 12 5.60 -5.30 2.64
N GLU A 13 4.71 -5.75 3.51
CA GLU A 13 3.68 -6.74 3.14
C GLU A 13 2.78 -6.20 2.03
N CYS A 14 2.37 -4.92 2.08
CA CYS A 14 1.63 -4.28 1.00
C CYS A 14 2.38 -4.33 -0.35
N MET A 15 3.70 -4.13 -0.33
CA MET A 15 4.53 -4.20 -1.54
C MET A 15 4.70 -5.64 -2.05
N GLU A 16 4.80 -6.61 -1.15
CA GLU A 16 4.90 -8.03 -1.48
C GLU A 16 3.59 -8.54 -2.12
N GLU A 17 2.44 -8.22 -1.53
CA GLU A 17 1.11 -8.50 -2.09
C GLU A 17 0.95 -7.89 -3.49
N MET A 18 1.33 -6.62 -3.65
CA MET A 18 1.30 -5.97 -4.96
C MET A 18 2.18 -6.70 -5.97
N LEU A 19 3.42 -7.04 -5.61
CA LEU A 19 4.38 -7.73 -6.48
C LEU A 19 3.88 -9.11 -6.89
N GLU A 20 3.25 -9.85 -5.98
CA GLU A 20 2.59 -11.12 -6.28
C GLU A 20 1.44 -10.92 -7.28
N VAL A 21 0.54 -9.96 -7.02
CA VAL A 21 -0.62 -9.69 -7.87
C VAL A 21 -0.22 -9.32 -9.29
N ILE A 22 0.87 -8.55 -9.45
CA ILE A 22 1.38 -8.11 -10.75
C ILE A 22 2.40 -9.08 -11.36
N ASP A 23 2.66 -10.23 -10.74
CA ASP A 23 3.61 -11.25 -11.20
C ASP A 23 5.00 -10.65 -11.53
N ARG A 24 5.58 -9.92 -10.58
CA ARG A 24 6.92 -9.34 -10.70
C ARG A 24 7.80 -9.67 -9.51
N LYS A 25 9.02 -10.12 -9.81
CA LYS A 25 10.06 -10.35 -8.80
C LYS A 25 10.94 -9.12 -8.66
N ARG A 26 10.88 -8.45 -7.51
CA ARG A 26 11.71 -7.27 -7.17
C ARG A 26 12.25 -7.42 -5.76
N LEU A 27 13.52 -7.04 -5.56
CA LEU A 27 14.12 -7.01 -4.23
C LEU A 27 13.62 -5.77 -3.47
N LEU A 28 13.13 -5.96 -2.25
CA LEU A 28 12.69 -4.90 -1.34
C LEU A 28 13.76 -4.64 -0.28
N VAL A 29 14.46 -3.51 -0.38
CA VAL A 29 15.51 -3.09 0.55
C VAL A 29 15.02 -2.01 1.51
N ASN A 30 15.44 -2.08 2.77
CA ASN A 30 15.15 -1.04 3.74
C ASN A 30 16.04 0.17 3.48
N VAL A 31 15.46 1.37 3.54
CA VAL A 31 16.17 2.64 3.35
C VAL A 31 16.10 3.43 4.65
N PRO A 32 17.24 3.83 5.24
CA PRO A 32 17.24 4.69 6.42
C PRO A 32 16.55 6.03 6.14
N TRP A 33 15.78 6.53 7.12
CA TRP A 33 15.02 7.78 6.97
C TRP A 33 15.82 9.00 6.51
N PRO A 34 17.05 9.27 7.00
CA PRO A 34 17.84 10.40 6.51
C PRO A 34 18.13 10.30 5.01
N LEU A 35 18.40 9.09 4.51
CA LEU A 35 18.65 8.86 3.09
C LEU A 35 17.37 9.01 2.25
N ALA A 36 16.23 8.54 2.77
CA ALA A 36 14.94 8.72 2.11
C ALA A 36 14.58 10.22 1.99
N ARG A 37 14.76 10.99 3.05
CA ARG A 37 14.52 12.46 3.05
C ARG A 37 15.45 13.19 2.09
N LEU A 38 16.73 12.82 2.05
CA LEU A 38 17.69 13.40 1.10
C LEU A 38 17.29 13.10 -0.35
N LYS A 39 16.89 11.86 -0.68
CA LYS A 39 16.40 11.55 -2.03
C LYS A 39 15.15 12.36 -2.37
N ALA A 40 14.22 12.46 -1.44
CA ALA A 40 12.96 13.17 -1.62
C ALA A 40 13.15 14.69 -1.79
N SER A 41 14.20 15.31 -1.23
CA SER A 41 14.48 16.73 -1.46
C SER A 41 14.90 17.03 -2.89
N PHE A 42 15.54 16.08 -3.59
CA PHE A 42 15.89 16.24 -5.01
C PHE A 42 14.73 15.80 -5.92
N LEU A 43 14.13 14.64 -5.65
CA LEU A 43 13.04 14.09 -6.47
C LEU A 43 11.76 14.93 -6.37
N GLY A 44 11.58 15.66 -5.26
CA GLY A 44 10.47 16.57 -5.04
C GLY A 44 10.48 17.82 -5.92
N LEU A 45 11.62 18.16 -6.52
CA LEU A 45 11.77 19.36 -7.37
C LEU A 45 11.46 19.12 -8.85
N LEU A 46 11.21 17.87 -9.25
CA LEU A 46 10.89 17.53 -10.63
C LEU A 46 9.49 18.06 -11.00
N PRO A 47 9.23 18.39 -12.29
CA PRO A 47 7.90 18.81 -12.75
C PRO A 47 6.78 17.80 -12.42
N ASN A 48 7.13 16.52 -12.36
CA ASN A 48 6.29 15.44 -11.85
C ASN A 48 7.05 14.72 -10.71
N PRO A 49 6.85 15.12 -9.45
CA PRO A 49 7.61 14.61 -8.31
C PRO A 49 7.44 13.10 -8.15
N LEU A 50 8.56 12.37 -8.13
CA LEU A 50 8.53 10.90 -7.92
C LEU A 50 8.43 10.51 -6.45
N LEU A 51 8.98 11.34 -5.55
CA LEU A 51 8.94 11.16 -4.11
C LEU A 51 9.14 12.53 -3.44
N THR A 52 8.24 12.92 -2.55
CA THR A 52 8.33 14.18 -1.79
C THR A 52 8.71 13.96 -0.33
N VAL A 53 9.27 14.99 0.31
CA VAL A 53 9.67 14.91 1.73
C VAL A 53 8.45 14.64 2.62
N ASP A 54 7.28 15.15 2.26
CA ASP A 54 6.05 14.91 3.02
C ASP A 54 5.53 13.49 2.84
N GLN A 55 5.67 12.88 1.65
CA GLN A 55 5.39 11.45 1.48
C GLN A 55 6.30 10.60 2.36
N VAL A 56 7.57 10.95 2.49
CA VAL A 56 8.49 10.24 3.42
C VAL A 56 8.01 10.40 4.87
N LYS A 57 7.59 11.60 5.30
CA LYS A 57 7.05 11.81 6.65
C LYS A 57 5.80 10.95 6.92
N LEU A 58 4.90 10.81 5.94
CA LEU A 58 3.72 9.97 6.09
C LEU A 58 4.07 8.49 6.27
N LEU A 59 5.14 8.01 5.63
CA LEU A 59 5.60 6.63 5.79
C LEU A 59 6.26 6.35 7.14
N GLU A 60 6.69 7.38 7.89
CA GLU A 60 7.29 7.22 9.21
C GLU A 60 6.27 6.94 10.32
N THR A 61 4.98 7.13 10.04
CA THR A 61 3.90 7.00 11.03
C THR A 61 2.91 5.92 10.59
N ASP A 62 2.54 5.04 11.52
CA ASP A 62 1.58 3.97 11.26
C ASP A 62 0.16 4.55 11.06
N ASN A 63 -0.46 4.21 9.93
CA ASN A 63 -1.85 4.58 9.62
C ASN A 63 -2.78 3.39 9.93
N VAL A 64 -2.98 3.15 11.22
CA VAL A 64 -3.78 2.03 11.74
C VAL A 64 -4.98 2.58 12.50
N VAL A 65 -6.11 1.88 12.41
CA VAL A 65 -7.32 2.23 13.16
C VAL A 65 -7.05 2.14 14.65
N SER A 66 -7.36 3.21 15.38
CA SER A 66 -7.19 3.34 16.82
C SER A 66 -8.17 2.43 17.58
N ALA A 67 -7.74 1.98 18.77
CA ALA A 67 -8.59 1.19 19.65
C ALA A 67 -9.83 1.97 20.08
N GLU A 68 -9.70 3.28 20.23
CA GLU A 68 -10.80 4.20 20.55
C GLU A 68 -11.82 4.26 19.42
N ALA A 69 -11.39 4.31 18.16
CA ALA A 69 -12.31 4.29 17.03
C ALA A 69 -13.06 2.96 16.93
N VAL A 70 -12.41 1.83 17.20
CA VAL A 70 -13.06 0.52 17.26
C VAL A 70 -14.10 0.48 18.38
N LYS A 71 -13.72 0.92 19.59
CA LYS A 71 -14.61 0.93 20.77
C LYS A 71 -15.85 1.80 20.57
N ASP A 72 -15.69 2.96 19.95
CA ASP A 72 -16.79 3.91 19.71
C ASP A 72 -17.65 3.55 18.48
N GLY A 73 -17.36 2.44 17.78
CA GLY A 73 -18.04 2.08 16.53
C GLY A 73 -17.80 3.08 15.39
N ARG A 74 -16.70 3.85 15.46
CA ARG A 74 -16.32 4.86 14.46
C ARG A 74 -15.44 4.28 13.35
N THR A 75 -15.67 3.02 12.96
CA THR A 75 -14.96 2.29 11.90
C THR A 75 -15.86 2.00 10.71
N ILE A 76 -15.29 1.49 9.61
CA ILE A 76 -16.09 1.05 8.44
C ILE A 76 -17.14 0.00 8.84
N GLU A 77 -16.78 -0.92 9.72
CA GLU A 77 -17.68 -1.97 10.25
C GLU A 77 -18.70 -1.39 11.21
N GLY A 78 -18.31 -0.41 12.04
CA GLY A 78 -19.23 0.32 12.91
C GLY A 78 -20.30 1.11 12.15
N LEU A 79 -20.03 1.47 10.89
CA LEU A 79 -21.02 2.03 9.96
C LEU A 79 -21.89 0.96 9.26
N GLY A 80 -21.71 -0.32 9.57
CA GLY A 80 -22.44 -1.43 8.93
C GLY A 80 -21.90 -1.84 7.56
N ILE A 81 -20.70 -1.39 7.18
CA ILE A 81 -20.08 -1.71 5.89
C ILE A 81 -19.03 -2.81 6.09
N LYS A 82 -19.16 -3.91 5.35
CA LYS A 82 -18.18 -5.00 5.39
C LYS A 82 -16.92 -4.62 4.59
N PRO A 83 -15.72 -4.54 5.21
CA PRO A 83 -14.49 -4.27 4.50
C PRO A 83 -14.11 -5.43 3.58
N ARG A 84 -13.39 -5.13 2.50
CA ARG A 84 -12.83 -6.13 1.58
C ARG A 84 -11.31 -6.17 1.72
N THR A 85 -10.74 -7.35 1.53
CA THR A 85 -9.31 -7.56 1.64
C THR A 85 -8.57 -7.07 0.39
N LEU A 86 -7.27 -6.83 0.51
CA LEU A 86 -6.44 -6.40 -0.62
C LEU A 86 -6.38 -7.48 -1.69
N GLU A 87 -6.19 -8.74 -1.30
CA GLU A 87 -6.05 -9.89 -2.20
C GLU A 87 -7.29 -10.07 -3.08
N ALA A 88 -8.47 -9.73 -2.55
CA ALA A 88 -9.73 -9.77 -3.29
C ALA A 88 -9.89 -8.61 -4.30
N ILE A 89 -9.28 -7.46 -4.05
CA ILE A 89 -9.49 -6.22 -4.79
C ILE A 89 -8.36 -5.90 -5.76
N LEU A 90 -7.09 -6.02 -5.35
CA LEU A 90 -5.92 -5.69 -6.14
C LEU A 90 -5.92 -6.35 -7.55
N PRO A 91 -6.28 -7.64 -7.72
CA PRO A 91 -6.28 -8.29 -9.04
C PRO A 91 -7.28 -7.68 -10.03
N THR A 92 -8.32 -6.99 -9.55
CA THR A 92 -9.37 -6.43 -10.41
C THR A 92 -8.88 -5.28 -11.28
N TYR A 93 -7.81 -4.58 -10.89
CA TYR A 93 -7.25 -3.46 -11.64
C TYR A 93 -5.73 -3.50 -11.84
N LEU A 94 -4.97 -4.19 -10.98
CA LEU A 94 -3.51 -4.26 -11.13
C LEU A 94 -3.02 -5.22 -12.23
N TRP A 95 -3.94 -5.97 -12.87
CA TRP A 95 -3.59 -6.84 -13.99
C TRP A 95 -2.85 -6.09 -15.12
N THR A 96 -3.09 -4.78 -15.28
CA THR A 96 -2.44 -3.92 -16.29
C THR A 96 -0.92 -3.82 -16.12
N TYR A 97 -0.41 -4.08 -14.90
CA TYR A 97 1.02 -4.04 -14.60
C TYR A 97 1.72 -5.40 -14.73
N ARG A 98 0.97 -6.48 -15.02
CA ARG A 98 1.52 -7.82 -15.27
C ARG A 98 2.35 -7.86 -16.56
N PRO A 99 3.34 -8.77 -16.68
CA PRO A 99 4.18 -8.87 -17.88
C PRO A 99 3.41 -9.00 -19.20
N ALA A 100 2.30 -9.75 -19.22
CA ALA A 100 1.41 -9.90 -20.38
C ALA A 100 0.02 -9.26 -20.17
N GLY A 101 -0.11 -8.34 -19.22
CA GLY A 101 -1.37 -7.67 -18.91
C GLY A 101 -2.51 -8.67 -18.60
N GLN A 102 -3.69 -8.42 -19.19
CA GLN A 102 -4.90 -9.27 -19.06
C GLN A 102 -4.72 -10.68 -19.64
N PHE A 103 -3.72 -10.89 -20.50
CA PHE A 103 -3.45 -12.18 -21.13
C PHE A 103 -2.54 -13.07 -20.27
N THR A 104 -2.06 -12.57 -19.13
CA THR A 104 -1.31 -13.35 -18.14
C THR A 104 -2.25 -14.37 -17.48
N ARG A 105 -2.14 -15.65 -17.83
CA ARG A 105 -2.80 -16.75 -17.12
C ARG A 105 -1.98 -17.06 -15.86
N LYS A 106 -2.55 -16.91 -14.66
CA LYS A 106 -2.00 -17.56 -13.47
C LYS A 106 -2.12 -19.06 -13.73
N VAL A 107 -0.99 -19.75 -13.92
CA VAL A 107 -0.97 -21.21 -13.85
C VAL A 107 -1.10 -21.52 -12.37
N GLU A 108 -2.26 -22.01 -11.95
CA GLU A 108 -2.43 -22.55 -10.60
C GLU A 108 -1.51 -23.77 -10.50
N GLY A 109 -0.49 -23.66 -9.65
CA GLY A 109 0.40 -24.76 -9.28
C GLY A 109 -0.02 -25.34 -7.94
#